data_AF-A0A9D7RB60-F1
#
_entry.id   AF-A0A9D7RB60-F1
#
_cell.length_a   1.000
_cell.length_b   1.000
_cell.length_c   1.000
_cell.angle_alpha   90.00
_cell.angle_beta   90.00
_cell.angle_gamma   90.00
#
_symmetry.space_group_name_H-M   'P 1'
#
loop_
_entity.id
_entity.type
_entity.pdbx_description
1 polymer ?
#
loop_
_entity_poly.entity_id
_entity_poly.type
_entity_poly.pdbx_seq_one_letter_code
_entity_poly.pdbx_strand_id
1 'polypeptide(L)'
;MPTLIVLEDPTDWELDLPDTQVVSARAYLTDPLWSDRKQTKVFNLCHSFRYQSLGYYVSLLAAARGHRPIPSVSTMQDMKSLTIVRSLAGDLGSLIEKSLQGIKSSEFTLSIYFGRNVAKSHDALARALYNLFPAPLMRAQFTYDEGWSLESIRAIPTDEVPAAHKTFFLDAARDYFTGKRPSGSRKAARFQLAILHDPDSTEAPSNPRAMKKFVKAAEQVGFGVRMLTKEDYGRIVEHDALFIRTTTSVNHYTYRFARRAANEGLVVIDSPEDILRCTNKVYQAELLQRHGIAIPSTMVVHKGNVDRVPRELGLPCVLKQPDSAFSHGVIKVETEAELLEHTTRLFASSELLVAQRFLPTAFDWRVGMFDRRPIYCCRYHMAKKHWQIAKSEEGGKRSYGRVEWIARADAPAFVLDTAVRAANLIGDGLYGVDLKEIDGRAYVIEINDNPNIDGGLEDQELDDELYLRIMQGFLRRVQDRQLQRGGA
;
A
#
# COMPACT_ATOMS: atom_id res chain seq x y z
N MET A 1 5.36 3.94 -19.12
CA MET A 1 6.05 2.75 -19.69
C MET A 1 5.35 2.28 -20.95
N PRO A 2 6.08 2.07 -22.06
CA PRO A 2 5.53 1.38 -23.24
C PRO A 2 5.09 -0.04 -22.86
N THR A 3 3.98 -0.47 -23.46
CA THR A 3 3.43 -1.81 -23.24
C THR A 3 3.68 -2.65 -24.48
N LEU A 4 4.33 -3.80 -24.31
CA LEU A 4 4.48 -4.81 -25.36
C LEU A 4 3.50 -5.93 -25.12
N ILE A 5 2.83 -6.34 -26.18
CA ILE A 5 2.05 -7.57 -26.24
C ILE A 5 2.85 -8.54 -27.09
N VAL A 6 3.34 -9.61 -26.46
CA VAL A 6 4.23 -10.58 -27.09
C VAL A 6 3.48 -11.88 -27.32
N LEU A 7 3.34 -12.24 -28.59
CA LEU A 7 2.64 -13.43 -29.09
C LEU A 7 3.56 -14.20 -30.03
N GLU A 8 3.29 -15.47 -30.31
CA GLU A 8 4.06 -16.18 -31.35
C GLU A 8 3.71 -15.66 -32.75
N ASP A 9 2.41 -15.45 -33.00
CA ASP A 9 1.89 -14.76 -34.18
C ASP A 9 1.20 -13.42 -33.80
N PRO A 10 1.77 -12.26 -34.17
CA PRO A 10 1.13 -10.97 -33.94
C PRO A 10 -0.26 -10.80 -34.55
N THR A 11 -0.63 -11.57 -35.59
CA THR A 11 -1.96 -11.44 -36.22
C THR A 11 -3.10 -11.92 -35.33
N ASP A 12 -2.79 -12.70 -34.29
CA ASP A 12 -3.78 -13.18 -33.31
C ASP A 12 -4.30 -12.07 -32.38
N TRP A 13 -3.68 -10.88 -32.43
CA TRP A 13 -4.10 -9.72 -31.65
C TRP A 13 -4.92 -8.73 -32.49
N GLU A 14 -6.23 -8.69 -32.22
CA GLU A 14 -7.18 -7.89 -33.01
C GLU A 14 -7.45 -6.49 -32.43
N LEU A 15 -6.90 -6.15 -31.27
CA LEU A 15 -7.16 -4.85 -30.62
C LEU A 15 -6.09 -3.83 -30.98
N ASP A 16 -6.53 -2.73 -31.59
CA ASP A 16 -5.74 -1.50 -31.64
C ASP A 16 -5.88 -0.75 -30.31
N LEU A 17 -4.80 -0.76 -29.51
CA LEU A 17 -4.77 -0.13 -28.18
C LEU A 17 -3.70 0.97 -28.15
N PRO A 18 -4.04 2.18 -27.66
CA PRO A 18 -3.08 3.27 -27.58
C PRO A 18 -1.92 2.91 -26.65
N ASP A 19 -0.71 3.34 -27.04
CA ASP A 19 0.53 3.13 -26.28
C ASP A 19 0.92 1.64 -26.08
N THR A 20 0.37 0.75 -26.92
CA THR A 20 0.75 -0.66 -26.99
C THR A 20 1.44 -0.98 -28.31
N GLN A 21 2.37 -1.93 -28.28
CA GLN A 21 3.02 -2.45 -29.48
C GLN A 21 2.99 -3.97 -29.45
N VAL A 22 2.46 -4.57 -30.51
CA VAL A 22 2.41 -6.02 -30.69
C VAL A 22 3.72 -6.48 -31.33
N VAL A 23 4.36 -7.50 -30.76
CA VAL A 23 5.66 -8.00 -31.20
C VAL A 23 5.65 -9.52 -31.21
N SER A 24 6.26 -10.15 -32.22
CA SER A 24 6.40 -11.61 -32.22
C SER A 24 7.41 -12.05 -31.16
N ALA A 25 7.20 -13.21 -30.55
CA ALA A 25 8.07 -13.76 -29.51
C ALA A 25 9.51 -13.91 -30.02
N ARG A 26 9.67 -14.36 -31.28
CA ARG A 26 10.99 -14.47 -31.91
C ARG A 26 11.68 -13.11 -32.03
N ALA A 27 10.99 -12.10 -32.58
CA ALA A 27 11.56 -10.77 -32.70
C ALA A 27 11.94 -10.19 -31.34
N TYR A 28 11.07 -10.31 -30.33
CA TYR A 28 11.36 -9.86 -28.98
C TYR A 28 12.61 -10.53 -28.39
N LEU A 29 12.81 -11.82 -28.63
CA LEU A 29 13.94 -12.57 -28.09
C LEU A 29 15.26 -12.20 -28.79
N THR A 30 15.27 -12.07 -30.12
CA THR A 30 16.51 -12.01 -30.91
C THR A 30 16.93 -10.61 -31.36
N ASP A 31 15.99 -9.67 -31.51
CA ASP A 31 16.30 -8.33 -32.01
C ASP A 31 16.93 -7.47 -30.89
N PRO A 32 18.16 -6.93 -31.10
CA PRO A 32 18.83 -6.07 -30.13
C PRO A 32 18.02 -4.84 -29.70
N LEU A 33 17.12 -4.35 -30.56
CA LEU A 33 16.25 -3.20 -30.27
C LEU A 33 15.48 -3.37 -28.96
N TRP A 34 15.12 -4.60 -28.58
CA TRP A 34 14.40 -4.90 -27.34
C TRP A 34 15.30 -5.04 -26.13
N SER A 35 16.60 -5.25 -26.32
CA SER A 35 17.56 -5.34 -25.23
C SER A 35 17.96 -3.95 -24.72
N ASP A 36 18.05 -2.96 -25.62
CA ASP A 36 18.44 -1.60 -25.29
C ASP A 36 17.27 -0.75 -24.75
N ARG A 37 16.02 -1.19 -24.96
CA ARG A 37 14.84 -0.53 -24.39
C ARG A 37 14.84 -0.69 -22.87
N LYS A 38 14.79 0.43 -22.15
CA LYS A 38 14.67 0.43 -20.69
C LYS A 38 13.20 0.57 -20.28
N GLN A 39 12.78 -0.26 -19.31
CA GLN A 39 11.48 -0.18 -18.63
C GLN A 39 10.24 -0.36 -19.52
N THR A 40 10.03 -1.61 -19.93
CA THR A 40 8.90 -2.02 -20.75
C THR A 40 8.01 -3.00 -19.98
N LYS A 41 6.68 -2.87 -20.08
CA LYS A 41 5.76 -3.91 -19.60
C LYS A 41 5.60 -4.94 -20.71
N VAL A 42 5.69 -6.22 -20.37
CA VAL A 42 5.62 -7.30 -21.36
C VAL A 42 4.45 -8.20 -21.01
N PHE A 43 3.34 -8.05 -21.73
CA PHE A 43 2.21 -8.98 -21.67
C PHE A 43 2.53 -10.17 -22.55
N ASN A 44 2.92 -11.25 -21.90
CA ASN A 44 3.34 -12.47 -22.58
C ASN A 44 2.12 -13.37 -22.79
N LEU A 45 1.71 -13.50 -24.04
CA LEU A 45 0.55 -14.27 -24.50
C LEU A 45 0.97 -15.46 -25.38
N CYS A 46 2.22 -15.94 -25.26
CA CYS A 46 2.71 -17.07 -26.05
C CYS A 46 1.92 -18.38 -25.78
N HIS A 47 1.98 -19.33 -26.72
CA HIS A 47 1.22 -20.58 -26.65
C HIS A 47 1.61 -21.48 -25.48
N SER A 48 2.88 -21.43 -25.06
CA SER A 48 3.40 -22.31 -24.02
C SER A 48 4.32 -21.59 -23.05
N PHE A 49 4.16 -21.90 -21.76
CA PHE A 49 5.02 -21.45 -20.66
C PHE A 49 5.84 -22.61 -20.02
N ARG A 50 5.98 -23.74 -20.73
CA ARG A 50 6.85 -24.85 -20.30
C ARG A 50 8.30 -24.39 -20.19
N TYR A 51 9.09 -25.06 -19.34
CA TYR A 51 10.51 -24.72 -19.23
C TYR A 51 11.17 -24.79 -20.62
N GLN A 52 11.98 -23.79 -20.95
CA GLN A 52 12.62 -23.60 -22.27
C GLN A 52 11.67 -23.40 -23.48
N SER A 53 10.38 -23.12 -23.27
CA SER A 53 9.51 -22.64 -24.36
C SER A 53 9.77 -21.17 -24.72
N LEU A 54 9.24 -20.72 -25.86
CA LEU A 54 9.29 -19.29 -26.24
C LEU A 54 8.69 -18.40 -25.15
N GLY A 55 7.50 -18.73 -24.65
CA GLY A 55 6.87 -17.97 -23.56
C GLY A 55 7.73 -17.93 -22.30
N TYR A 56 8.39 -19.03 -21.91
CA TYR A 56 9.31 -19.02 -20.78
C TYR A 56 10.49 -18.07 -21.00
N TYR A 57 11.14 -18.13 -22.17
CA TYR A 57 12.27 -17.26 -22.49
C TYR A 57 11.86 -15.79 -22.62
N VAL A 58 10.66 -15.49 -23.11
CA VAL A 58 10.15 -14.11 -23.19
C VAL A 58 10.12 -13.48 -21.81
N SER A 59 9.51 -14.15 -20.81
CA SER A 59 9.46 -13.63 -19.44
C SER A 59 10.83 -13.65 -18.76
N LEU A 60 11.68 -14.64 -19.03
CA LEU A 60 13.03 -14.72 -18.45
C LEU A 60 13.94 -13.58 -18.95
N LEU A 61 14.01 -13.37 -20.26
CA LEU A 61 14.81 -12.29 -20.84
C LEU A 61 14.19 -10.93 -20.53
N ALA A 62 12.86 -10.82 -20.44
CA ALA A 62 12.23 -9.61 -19.94
C ALA A 62 12.74 -9.24 -18.55
N ALA A 63 12.75 -10.18 -17.61
CA ALA A 63 13.27 -9.93 -16.27
C ALA A 63 14.76 -9.52 -16.30
N ALA A 64 15.59 -10.20 -17.09
CA ALA A 64 17.02 -9.88 -17.24
C ALA A 64 17.26 -8.47 -17.83
N ARG A 65 16.40 -8.02 -18.75
CA ARG A 65 16.44 -6.67 -19.36
C ARG A 65 15.85 -5.58 -18.45
N GLY A 66 15.40 -5.92 -17.25
CA GLY A 66 14.68 -4.98 -16.38
C GLY A 66 13.30 -4.58 -16.90
N HIS A 67 12.73 -5.36 -17.83
CA HIS A 67 11.33 -5.29 -18.20
C HIS A 67 10.44 -5.96 -17.13
N ARG A 68 9.15 -5.66 -17.14
CA ARG A 68 8.16 -6.24 -16.22
C ARG A 68 7.24 -7.22 -16.97
N PRO A 69 7.56 -8.52 -16.99
CA PRO A 69 6.73 -9.52 -17.66
C PRO A 69 5.50 -9.91 -16.83
N ILE A 70 4.38 -10.12 -17.53
CA ILE A 70 3.14 -10.67 -16.99
C ILE A 70 2.71 -11.82 -17.93
N PRO A 71 2.74 -13.09 -17.47
CA PRO A 71 3.22 -13.53 -16.16
C PRO A 71 4.74 -13.42 -15.97
N SER A 72 5.17 -13.24 -14.71
CA SER A 72 6.59 -13.29 -14.34
C SER A 72 7.11 -14.72 -14.33
N VAL A 73 8.44 -14.89 -14.29
CA VAL A 73 9.05 -16.24 -14.16
C VAL A 73 8.62 -16.91 -12.86
N SER A 74 8.56 -16.18 -11.75
CA SER A 74 8.05 -16.71 -10.48
C SER A 74 6.61 -17.17 -10.65
N THR A 75 5.73 -16.31 -11.18
CA THR A 75 4.31 -16.66 -11.36
C THR A 75 4.13 -17.91 -12.22
N MET A 76 4.93 -18.07 -13.28
CA MET A 76 4.89 -19.28 -14.11
C MET A 76 5.34 -20.55 -13.36
N GLN A 77 6.27 -20.44 -12.42
CA GLN A 77 6.70 -21.57 -11.58
C GLN A 77 5.68 -21.86 -10.48
N ASP A 78 5.14 -20.81 -9.85
CA ASP A 78 4.14 -20.89 -8.79
C ASP A 78 2.88 -21.61 -9.31
N MET A 79 2.42 -21.29 -10.52
CA MET A 79 1.29 -21.96 -11.19
C MET A 79 1.53 -23.45 -11.47
N LYS A 80 2.79 -23.91 -11.61
CA LYS A 80 3.12 -25.32 -11.87
C LYS A 80 3.18 -26.17 -10.61
N SER A 81 3.36 -25.54 -9.45
CA SER A 81 3.52 -26.25 -8.18
C SER A 81 2.19 -26.33 -7.44
N LEU A 82 1.61 -27.54 -7.40
CA LEU A 82 0.35 -27.80 -6.68
C LEU A 82 0.44 -27.38 -5.20
N THR A 83 1.59 -27.58 -4.56
CA THR A 83 1.82 -27.18 -3.18
C THR A 83 1.77 -25.67 -3.00
N ILE A 84 2.36 -24.91 -3.93
CA ILE A 84 2.33 -23.44 -3.89
C ILE A 84 0.92 -22.94 -4.21
N VAL A 85 0.25 -23.53 -5.20
CA VAL A 85 -1.13 -23.20 -5.58
C VAL A 85 -2.06 -23.34 -4.38
N ARG A 86 -2.03 -24.50 -3.70
CA ARG A 86 -2.84 -24.76 -2.52
C ARG A 86 -2.47 -23.85 -1.35
N SER A 87 -1.17 -23.61 -1.13
CA SER A 87 -0.71 -22.73 -0.06
C SER A 87 -1.16 -21.27 -0.26
N LEU A 88 -1.05 -20.74 -1.48
CA LEU A 88 -1.44 -19.37 -1.79
C LEU A 88 -2.96 -19.18 -1.84
N ALA A 89 -3.69 -20.22 -2.27
CA ALA A 89 -5.14 -20.19 -2.32
C ALA A 89 -5.82 -20.56 -0.99
N GLY A 90 -5.06 -20.96 0.05
CA GLY A 90 -5.61 -21.39 1.34
C GLY A 90 -6.55 -20.36 1.97
N ASP A 91 -6.21 -19.07 1.85
CA ASP A 91 -7.03 -17.96 2.37
C ASP A 91 -8.29 -17.68 1.53
N LEU A 92 -8.43 -18.31 0.36
CA LEU A 92 -9.57 -18.11 -0.55
C LEU A 92 -10.71 -19.12 -0.33
N GLY A 93 -10.58 -20.08 0.60
CA GLY A 93 -11.56 -21.17 0.77
C GLY A 93 -13.02 -20.70 0.86
N SER A 94 -13.31 -19.73 1.73
CA SER A 94 -14.66 -19.17 1.88
C SER A 94 -15.18 -18.47 0.61
N LEU A 95 -14.29 -17.82 -0.14
CA LEU A 95 -14.63 -17.17 -1.41
C LEU A 95 -14.88 -18.20 -2.52
N ILE A 96 -14.08 -19.26 -2.57
CA ILE A 96 -14.25 -20.38 -3.50
C ILE A 96 -15.62 -21.02 -3.26
N GLU A 97 -15.91 -21.42 -2.02
CA GLU A 97 -17.20 -22.00 -1.64
C GLU A 97 -18.38 -21.11 -2.04
N LYS A 98 -18.34 -19.84 -1.63
CA LYS A 98 -19.41 -18.88 -1.94
C LYS A 98 -19.59 -18.68 -3.46
N SER A 99 -18.50 -18.65 -4.22
CA SER A 99 -18.58 -18.43 -5.66
C SER A 99 -19.09 -19.67 -6.41
N LEU A 100 -18.79 -20.87 -5.91
CA LEU A 100 -19.10 -22.14 -6.57
C LEU A 100 -20.32 -22.87 -5.97
N GLN A 101 -20.97 -22.32 -4.94
CA GLN A 101 -22.14 -22.92 -4.26
C GLN A 101 -23.30 -23.35 -5.20
N GLY A 102 -23.43 -22.71 -6.37
CA GLY A 102 -24.48 -23.01 -7.34
C GLY A 102 -24.11 -24.09 -8.37
N ILE A 103 -22.87 -24.57 -8.35
CA ILE A 103 -22.36 -25.57 -9.30
C ILE A 103 -22.75 -26.97 -8.80
N LYS A 104 -23.38 -27.76 -9.69
CA LYS A 104 -23.88 -29.11 -9.37
C LYS A 104 -22.92 -30.24 -9.74
N SER A 105 -21.91 -29.96 -10.56
CA SER A 105 -20.89 -30.94 -10.95
C SER A 105 -19.83 -31.08 -9.85
N SER A 106 -19.15 -32.22 -9.81
CA SER A 106 -17.98 -32.45 -8.95
C SER A 106 -16.71 -31.74 -9.44
N GLU A 107 -16.76 -31.16 -10.64
CA GLU A 107 -15.65 -30.44 -11.26
C GLU A 107 -16.14 -29.12 -11.83
N PHE A 108 -15.31 -28.09 -11.76
CA PHE A 108 -15.60 -26.80 -12.34
C PHE A 108 -14.35 -26.16 -12.94
N THR A 109 -14.49 -25.60 -14.14
CA THR A 109 -13.41 -24.88 -14.82
C THR A 109 -13.75 -23.40 -14.95
N LEU A 110 -12.99 -22.56 -14.26
CA LEU A 110 -13.12 -21.10 -14.32
C LEU A 110 -12.11 -20.53 -15.31
N SER A 111 -12.60 -19.94 -16.42
CA SER A 111 -11.76 -19.17 -17.34
C SER A 111 -11.67 -17.72 -16.87
N ILE A 112 -10.47 -17.16 -16.82
CA ILE A 112 -10.20 -15.82 -16.30
C ILE A 112 -9.45 -15.02 -17.36
N TYR A 113 -10.00 -13.87 -17.74
CA TYR A 113 -9.46 -12.97 -18.74
C TYR A 113 -9.21 -11.61 -18.10
N PHE A 114 -7.94 -11.24 -17.94
CA PHE A 114 -7.49 -10.01 -17.28
C PHE A 114 -8.16 -9.79 -15.91
N GLY A 115 -8.29 -10.87 -15.14
CA GLY A 115 -8.91 -10.88 -13.80
C GLY A 115 -10.44 -10.88 -13.80
N ARG A 116 -11.11 -11.10 -14.93
CA ARG A 116 -12.57 -11.12 -15.04
C ARG A 116 -13.09 -12.45 -15.57
N ASN A 117 -14.37 -12.74 -15.31
CA ASN A 117 -15.06 -13.91 -15.83
C ASN A 117 -16.34 -13.51 -16.59
N VAL A 118 -16.71 -14.32 -17.58
CA VAL A 118 -17.90 -14.12 -18.40
C VAL A 118 -19.18 -14.05 -17.55
N ALA A 119 -19.27 -14.88 -16.50
CA ALA A 119 -20.32 -14.82 -15.50
C ALA A 119 -19.89 -13.92 -14.33
N LYS A 120 -20.62 -12.81 -14.15
CA LYS A 120 -20.35 -11.82 -13.09
C LYS A 120 -20.37 -12.40 -11.67
N SER A 121 -21.04 -13.53 -11.44
CA SER A 121 -21.05 -14.23 -10.15
C SER A 121 -19.66 -14.73 -9.73
N HIS A 122 -18.77 -15.00 -10.68
CA HIS A 122 -17.42 -15.50 -10.42
C HIS A 122 -16.34 -14.42 -10.50
N ASP A 123 -16.70 -13.16 -10.76
CA ASP A 123 -15.74 -12.07 -10.92
C ASP A 123 -14.88 -11.85 -9.66
N ALA A 124 -15.46 -12.00 -8.46
CA ALA A 124 -14.72 -11.85 -7.21
C ALA A 124 -13.62 -12.91 -7.06
N LEU A 125 -13.95 -14.18 -7.36
CA LEU A 125 -13.00 -15.28 -7.34
C LEU A 125 -11.95 -15.14 -8.45
N ALA A 126 -12.36 -14.76 -9.66
CA ALA A 126 -11.46 -14.51 -10.79
C ALA A 126 -10.41 -13.42 -10.47
N ARG A 127 -10.82 -12.32 -9.82
CA ARG A 127 -9.91 -11.26 -9.37
C ARG A 127 -8.97 -11.73 -8.28
N ALA A 128 -9.47 -12.47 -7.29
CA ALA A 128 -8.65 -13.00 -6.21
C ALA A 128 -7.53 -13.93 -6.75
N LEU A 129 -7.87 -14.82 -7.68
CA LEU A 129 -6.90 -15.72 -8.31
C LEU A 129 -5.90 -14.96 -9.19
N TYR A 130 -6.36 -13.97 -9.96
CA TYR A 130 -5.47 -13.11 -10.74
C TYR A 130 -4.50 -12.32 -9.84
N ASN A 131 -4.93 -11.90 -8.66
CA ASN A 131 -4.08 -11.20 -7.71
C ASN A 131 -2.94 -12.07 -7.16
N LEU A 132 -3.23 -13.35 -6.94
CA LEU A 132 -2.25 -14.35 -6.53
C LEU A 132 -1.32 -14.74 -7.68
N PHE A 133 -1.88 -14.95 -8.88
CA PHE A 133 -1.15 -15.42 -10.05
C PHE A 133 -1.37 -14.50 -11.26
N PRO A 134 -0.69 -13.34 -11.34
CA PRO A 134 -0.91 -12.40 -12.43
C PRO A 134 -0.49 -13.01 -13.77
N ALA A 135 -1.48 -13.37 -14.58
CA ALA A 135 -1.31 -13.72 -15.98
C ALA A 135 -2.48 -13.14 -16.77
N PRO A 136 -2.28 -12.73 -18.04
CA PRO A 136 -3.34 -12.08 -18.80
C PRO A 136 -4.55 -12.99 -19.02
N LEU A 137 -4.29 -14.26 -19.32
CA LEU A 137 -5.30 -15.29 -19.57
C LEU A 137 -4.93 -16.51 -18.75
N MET A 138 -5.88 -17.03 -17.98
CA MET A 138 -5.66 -18.22 -17.16
C MET A 138 -6.92 -19.05 -17.02
N ARG A 139 -6.74 -20.30 -16.63
CA ARG A 139 -7.81 -21.26 -16.34
C ARG A 139 -7.52 -21.92 -15.00
N ALA A 140 -8.51 -21.88 -14.11
CA ALA A 140 -8.47 -22.53 -12.81
C ALA A 140 -9.43 -23.72 -12.81
N GLN A 141 -8.96 -24.86 -12.33
CA GLN A 141 -9.74 -26.09 -12.20
C GLN A 141 -10.01 -26.36 -10.73
N PHE A 142 -11.27 -26.68 -10.44
CA PHE A 142 -11.75 -26.96 -9.10
C PHE A 142 -12.40 -28.34 -9.06
N THR A 143 -12.22 -29.02 -7.94
CA THR A 143 -12.89 -30.28 -7.63
C THR A 143 -13.67 -30.13 -6.34
N TYR A 144 -14.81 -30.81 -6.26
CA TYR A 144 -15.67 -30.87 -5.11
C TYR A 144 -15.64 -32.29 -4.53
N ASP A 145 -15.25 -32.39 -3.27
CA ASP A 145 -15.33 -33.61 -2.46
C ASP A 145 -16.13 -33.30 -1.17
N GLU A 146 -15.45 -33.05 -0.05
CA GLU A 146 -16.05 -32.49 1.19
C GLU A 146 -16.15 -30.95 1.17
N GLY A 147 -15.76 -30.34 0.05
CA GLY A 147 -15.73 -28.90 -0.20
C GLY A 147 -15.05 -28.61 -1.54
N TRP A 148 -15.22 -27.39 -2.04
CA TRP A 148 -14.55 -26.93 -3.25
C TRP A 148 -13.07 -26.63 -2.98
N SER A 149 -12.19 -27.25 -3.76
CA SER A 149 -10.76 -27.01 -3.69
C SER A 149 -10.20 -26.61 -5.06
N LEU A 150 -9.19 -25.71 -5.05
CA LEU A 150 -8.44 -25.37 -6.27
C LEU A 150 -7.46 -26.51 -6.56
N GLU A 151 -7.72 -27.26 -7.63
CA GLU A 151 -6.87 -28.36 -8.07
C GLU A 151 -5.68 -27.85 -8.87
N SER A 152 -5.92 -26.96 -9.85
CA SER A 152 -4.87 -26.42 -10.68
C SER A 152 -5.18 -25.01 -11.17
N ILE A 153 -4.15 -24.24 -11.47
CA ILE A 153 -4.28 -22.96 -12.17
C ILE A 153 -3.14 -22.81 -13.17
N ARG A 154 -3.46 -22.46 -14.41
CA ARG A 154 -2.47 -22.30 -15.48
C ARG A 154 -2.77 -21.09 -16.34
N ALA A 155 -1.73 -20.43 -16.82
CA ALA A 155 -1.88 -19.49 -17.93
C ALA A 155 -2.31 -20.24 -19.20
N ILE A 156 -3.20 -19.64 -19.99
CA ILE A 156 -3.66 -20.19 -21.27
C ILE A 156 -3.32 -19.22 -22.41
N PRO A 157 -3.12 -19.71 -23.63
CA PRO A 157 -2.91 -18.86 -24.78
C PRO A 157 -4.21 -18.32 -25.38
N THR A 158 -4.08 -17.39 -26.32
CA THR A 158 -5.21 -16.70 -26.98
C THR A 158 -6.09 -17.65 -27.79
N ASP A 159 -5.53 -18.68 -28.41
CA ASP A 159 -6.23 -19.71 -29.17
C ASP A 159 -7.02 -20.70 -28.28
N GLU A 160 -6.72 -20.79 -26.98
CA GLU A 160 -7.52 -21.53 -26.01
C GLU A 160 -8.75 -20.74 -25.50
N VAL A 161 -8.94 -19.48 -25.92
CA VAL A 161 -10.14 -18.70 -25.61
C VAL A 161 -11.28 -19.20 -26.50
N PRO A 162 -12.39 -19.73 -25.94
CA PRO A 162 -13.51 -20.20 -26.73
C PRO A 162 -14.10 -19.09 -27.61
N ALA A 163 -14.54 -19.42 -28.83
CA ALA A 163 -15.15 -18.46 -29.75
C ALA A 163 -16.32 -17.68 -29.10
N ALA A 164 -17.13 -18.35 -28.28
CA ALA A 164 -18.23 -17.72 -27.54
C ALA A 164 -17.76 -16.67 -26.50
N HIS A 165 -16.52 -16.75 -26.03
CA HIS A 165 -15.93 -15.81 -25.08
C HIS A 165 -15.13 -14.69 -25.75
N LYS A 166 -14.93 -14.75 -27.08
CA LYS A 166 -14.04 -13.83 -27.80
C LYS A 166 -14.40 -12.36 -27.57
N THR A 167 -15.68 -12.00 -27.70
CA THR A 167 -16.15 -10.63 -27.45
C THR A 167 -15.85 -10.17 -26.02
N PHE A 168 -16.14 -11.02 -25.03
CA PHE A 168 -15.87 -10.71 -23.63
C PHE A 168 -14.37 -10.57 -23.34
N PHE A 169 -13.54 -11.43 -23.91
CA PHE A 169 -12.08 -11.35 -23.81
C PHE A 169 -11.56 -10.02 -24.35
N LEU A 170 -12.01 -9.61 -25.54
CA LEU A 170 -11.62 -8.35 -26.17
C LEU A 170 -12.04 -7.15 -25.33
N ASP A 171 -13.26 -7.17 -24.78
CA ASP A 171 -13.74 -6.11 -23.89
C ASP A 171 -12.98 -6.07 -22.56
N ALA A 172 -12.68 -7.23 -21.97
CA ALA A 172 -11.89 -7.34 -20.75
C ALA A 172 -10.46 -6.83 -20.96
N ALA A 173 -9.83 -7.17 -22.09
CA ALA A 173 -8.52 -6.66 -22.49
C ALA A 173 -8.55 -5.14 -22.68
N ARG A 174 -9.55 -4.62 -23.42
CA ARG A 174 -9.72 -3.17 -23.63
C ARG A 174 -9.84 -2.44 -22.29
N ASP A 175 -10.77 -2.86 -21.44
CA ASP A 175 -10.99 -2.28 -20.11
C ASP A 175 -9.71 -2.35 -19.24
N TYR A 176 -8.96 -3.43 -19.35
CA TYR A 176 -7.74 -3.64 -18.59
C TYR A 176 -6.64 -2.65 -19.00
N PHE A 177 -6.38 -2.51 -20.30
CA PHE A 177 -5.32 -1.66 -20.85
C PHE A 177 -5.67 -0.17 -20.86
N THR A 178 -6.92 0.19 -21.14
CA THR A 178 -7.32 1.60 -21.12
C THR A 178 -7.53 2.10 -19.69
N GLY A 179 -7.93 1.21 -18.78
CA GLY A 179 -8.59 1.61 -17.54
C GLY A 179 -9.89 2.37 -17.83
N LYS A 180 -10.72 2.64 -16.81
CA LYS A 180 -11.75 3.68 -16.92
C LYS A 180 -11.06 5.05 -16.97
N ARG A 181 -10.41 5.39 -18.08
CA ARG A 181 -9.92 6.75 -18.35
C ARG A 181 -11.14 7.65 -18.55
N PRO A 182 -11.27 8.79 -17.84
CA PRO A 182 -12.12 9.87 -18.32
C PRO A 182 -11.65 10.23 -19.73
N SER A 183 -12.59 10.29 -20.68
CA SER A 183 -12.29 10.55 -22.09
C SER A 183 -11.56 11.90 -22.24
N GLY A 184 -10.32 11.86 -22.68
CA GLY A 184 -9.54 13.04 -23.06
C GLY A 184 -8.15 12.61 -23.49
N SER A 185 -7.75 12.96 -24.72
CA SER A 185 -6.44 12.63 -25.28
C SER A 185 -5.31 13.33 -24.50
N ARG A 186 -4.86 12.72 -23.40
CA ARG A 186 -3.64 13.13 -22.73
C ARG A 186 -2.46 12.36 -23.31
N LYS A 187 -1.36 13.06 -23.55
CA LYS A 187 -0.06 12.49 -23.92
C LYS A 187 0.26 11.30 -23.01
N ALA A 188 0.75 10.20 -23.58
CA ALA A 188 1.16 9.01 -22.84
C ALA A 188 2.08 9.40 -21.68
N ALA A 189 1.62 9.19 -20.44
CA ALA A 189 2.39 9.60 -19.28
C ALA A 189 3.67 8.75 -19.18
N ARG A 190 4.80 9.43 -18.90
CA ARG A 190 6.12 8.80 -18.86
C ARG A 190 6.17 7.68 -17.82
N PHE A 191 5.63 7.95 -16.64
CA PHE A 191 5.59 7.04 -15.49
C PHE A 191 4.17 6.79 -15.03
N GLN A 192 3.92 5.68 -14.35
CA GLN A 192 2.62 5.33 -13.77
C GLN A 192 2.69 5.32 -12.24
N LEU A 193 1.81 6.07 -11.58
CA LEU A 193 1.66 6.13 -10.13
C LEU A 193 0.37 5.42 -9.72
N ALA A 194 0.48 4.40 -8.87
CA ALA A 194 -0.65 3.84 -8.15
C ALA A 194 -0.89 4.65 -6.88
N ILE A 195 -2.14 5.09 -6.65
CA ILE A 195 -2.57 5.61 -5.36
C ILE A 195 -3.51 4.58 -4.72
N LEU A 196 -3.03 3.87 -3.70
CA LEU A 196 -3.83 2.90 -2.95
C LEU A 196 -4.71 3.62 -1.94
N HIS A 197 -6.01 3.42 -2.04
CA HIS A 197 -6.97 4.01 -1.13
C HIS A 197 -8.07 3.00 -0.77
N ASP A 198 -8.79 3.29 0.31
CA ASP A 198 -9.98 2.55 0.69
C ASP A 198 -11.19 3.49 0.58
N PRO A 199 -12.06 3.33 -0.43
CA PRO A 199 -13.24 4.17 -0.62
C PRO A 199 -14.21 4.12 0.55
N ASP A 200 -14.21 3.03 1.31
CA ASP A 200 -15.17 2.76 2.39
C ASP A 200 -14.62 3.18 3.76
N SER A 201 -13.36 3.63 3.82
CA SER A 201 -12.73 4.04 5.08
C SER A 201 -13.24 5.40 5.56
N THR A 202 -13.70 5.43 6.81
CA THR A 202 -14.05 6.66 7.53
C THR A 202 -12.85 7.38 8.15
N GLU A 203 -11.69 6.72 8.17
CA GLU A 203 -10.44 7.21 8.77
C GLU A 203 -9.34 7.39 7.71
N ALA A 204 -9.74 7.70 6.47
CA ALA A 204 -8.79 7.94 5.39
C ALA A 204 -7.84 9.09 5.75
N PRO A 205 -6.52 8.95 5.49
CA PRO A 205 -5.54 9.98 5.84
C PRO A 205 -5.67 11.22 4.94
N SER A 206 -6.45 11.15 3.85
CA SER A 206 -6.75 12.30 3.00
C SER A 206 -8.20 12.33 2.58
N ASN A 207 -8.82 13.51 2.70
CA ASN A 207 -10.16 13.78 2.26
C ASN A 207 -10.27 13.84 0.71
N PRO A 208 -11.49 13.80 0.15
CA PRO A 208 -11.68 13.82 -1.31
C PRO A 208 -11.07 15.04 -2.02
N ARG A 209 -10.97 16.19 -1.33
CA ARG A 209 -10.33 17.40 -1.89
C ARG A 209 -8.82 17.20 -2.05
N ALA A 210 -8.15 16.68 -1.01
CA ALA A 210 -6.73 16.33 -1.04
C ALA A 210 -6.44 15.27 -2.10
N MET A 211 -7.27 14.22 -2.21
CA MET A 211 -7.10 13.17 -3.21
C MET A 211 -7.14 13.73 -4.64
N LYS A 212 -8.06 14.66 -4.94
CA LYS A 212 -8.10 15.34 -6.24
C LYS A 212 -6.83 16.17 -6.50
N LYS A 213 -6.32 16.87 -5.48
CA LYS A 213 -5.08 17.64 -5.58
C LYS A 213 -3.86 16.75 -5.80
N PHE A 214 -3.75 15.60 -5.13
CA PHE A 214 -2.69 14.62 -5.40
C PHE A 214 -2.71 14.12 -6.84
N VAL A 215 -3.89 13.77 -7.36
CA VAL A 215 -4.04 13.34 -8.76
C VAL A 215 -3.59 14.45 -9.72
N LYS A 216 -4.07 15.69 -9.52
CA LYS A 216 -3.70 16.86 -10.33
C LYS A 216 -2.19 17.11 -10.31
N ALA A 217 -1.59 17.10 -9.12
CA ALA A 217 -0.15 17.33 -8.93
C ALA A 217 0.69 16.22 -9.60
N ALA A 218 0.27 14.96 -9.46
CA ALA A 218 0.95 13.83 -10.09
C ALA A 218 0.92 13.93 -11.62
N GLU A 219 -0.24 14.27 -12.20
CA GLU A 219 -0.38 14.51 -13.64
C GLU A 219 0.48 15.68 -14.12
N GLN A 220 0.56 16.76 -13.33
CA GLN A 220 1.38 17.93 -13.64
C GLN A 220 2.88 17.61 -13.71
N VAL A 221 3.37 16.71 -12.84
CA VAL A 221 4.77 16.27 -12.87
C VAL A 221 5.02 15.12 -13.87
N GLY A 222 3.98 14.66 -14.59
CA GLY A 222 4.11 13.70 -15.69
C GLY A 222 3.81 12.23 -15.36
N PHE A 223 3.16 11.96 -14.23
CA PHE A 223 2.61 10.63 -13.93
C PHE A 223 1.24 10.41 -14.57
N GLY A 224 1.00 9.18 -15.02
CA GLY A 224 -0.35 8.64 -15.22
C GLY A 224 -0.80 8.05 -13.90
N VAL A 225 -1.93 8.52 -13.39
CA VAL A 225 -2.40 8.12 -12.05
C VAL A 225 -3.46 7.05 -12.16
N ARG A 226 -3.34 6.01 -11.35
CA ARG A 226 -4.36 4.99 -11.16
C ARG A 226 -4.71 4.86 -9.69
N MET A 227 -6.00 5.00 -9.40
CA MET A 227 -6.55 4.69 -8.09
C MET A 227 -6.68 3.17 -7.95
N LEU A 228 -6.07 2.61 -6.91
CA LEU A 228 -6.14 1.17 -6.59
C LEU A 228 -6.88 0.96 -5.29
N THR A 229 -7.61 -0.15 -5.20
CA THR A 229 -8.19 -0.66 -3.95
C THR A 229 -7.54 -1.99 -3.55
N LYS A 230 -7.97 -2.58 -2.43
CA LYS A 230 -7.45 -3.90 -1.97
C LYS A 230 -7.61 -5.00 -3.03
N GLU A 231 -8.59 -4.87 -3.91
CA GLU A 231 -8.89 -5.80 -5.00
C GLU A 231 -7.89 -5.73 -6.16
N ASP A 232 -7.04 -4.70 -6.23
CA ASP A 232 -6.11 -4.50 -7.35
C ASP A 232 -4.68 -5.01 -7.07
N TYR A 233 -4.50 -5.91 -6.08
CA TYR A 233 -3.18 -6.36 -5.63
C TYR A 233 -2.30 -6.93 -6.75
N GLY A 234 -2.86 -7.68 -7.69
CA GLY A 234 -2.16 -8.24 -8.85
C GLY A 234 -1.67 -7.18 -9.84
N ARG A 235 -2.29 -6.00 -9.82
CA ARG A 235 -2.03 -4.90 -10.75
C ARG A 235 -0.88 -4.01 -10.33
N ILE A 236 -0.35 -4.18 -9.12
CA ILE A 236 0.69 -3.30 -8.59
C ILE A 236 1.93 -3.29 -9.49
N VAL A 237 2.27 -4.42 -10.10
CA VAL A 237 3.40 -4.59 -11.05
C VAL A 237 3.27 -3.73 -12.31
N GLU A 238 2.08 -3.19 -12.58
CA GLU A 238 1.81 -2.27 -13.68
C GLU A 238 2.30 -0.83 -13.37
N HIS A 239 2.85 -0.53 -12.19
CA HIS A 239 3.14 0.84 -11.80
C HIS A 239 4.64 1.04 -11.54
N ASP A 240 5.08 2.29 -11.59
CA ASP A 240 6.46 2.70 -11.28
C ASP A 240 6.60 3.15 -9.83
N ALA A 241 5.50 3.65 -9.26
CA ALA A 241 5.41 4.07 -7.89
C ALA A 241 4.08 3.68 -7.26
N LEU A 242 4.10 3.48 -5.94
CA LEU A 242 2.95 3.23 -5.08
C LEU A 242 2.90 4.32 -4.00
N PHE A 243 1.80 5.06 -3.95
CA PHE A 243 1.47 5.96 -2.87
C PHE A 243 0.29 5.41 -2.07
N ILE A 244 0.50 5.12 -0.79
CA ILE A 244 -0.54 4.57 0.09
C ILE A 244 -1.23 5.74 0.79
N ARG A 245 -2.54 5.87 0.60
CA ARG A 245 -3.42 6.83 1.29
C ARG A 245 -4.62 6.12 1.92
N THR A 246 -4.32 5.05 2.65
CA THR A 246 -5.25 4.33 3.55
C THR A 246 -4.48 3.73 4.73
N THR A 247 -5.17 3.34 5.80
CA THR A 247 -4.56 2.87 7.05
C THR A 247 -3.50 1.78 6.82
N THR A 248 -2.33 1.99 7.41
CA THR A 248 -1.18 1.09 7.37
C THR A 248 -1.07 0.27 8.66
N SER A 249 -0.67 -1.00 8.52
CA SER A 249 -0.39 -1.90 9.64
C SER A 249 0.38 -3.12 9.12
N VAL A 250 1.28 -3.67 9.93
CA VAL A 250 2.13 -4.82 9.55
C VAL A 250 1.31 -6.06 9.17
N ASN A 251 0.21 -6.31 9.88
CA ASN A 251 -0.68 -7.45 9.63
C ASN A 251 -1.87 -7.08 8.74
N HIS A 252 -1.66 -6.20 7.76
CA HIS A 252 -2.71 -5.65 6.91
C HIS A 252 -2.38 -5.74 5.41
N TYR A 253 -3.39 -5.59 4.55
CA TYR A 253 -3.20 -5.69 3.10
C TYR A 253 -2.26 -4.59 2.56
N THR A 254 -2.26 -3.42 3.18
CA THR A 254 -1.37 -2.30 2.80
C THR A 254 0.11 -2.65 2.93
N TYR A 255 0.50 -3.36 4.00
CA TYR A 255 1.87 -3.84 4.16
C TYR A 255 2.26 -4.87 3.09
N ARG A 256 1.33 -5.75 2.71
CA ARG A 256 1.54 -6.70 1.60
C ARG A 256 1.73 -5.96 0.27
N PHE A 257 0.92 -4.94 -0.02
CA PHE A 257 1.08 -4.06 -1.18
C PHE A 257 2.45 -3.38 -1.19
N ALA A 258 2.85 -2.77 -0.06
CA ALA A 258 4.13 -2.10 0.07
C ALA A 258 5.29 -3.06 -0.18
N ARG A 259 5.26 -4.26 0.42
CA ARG A 259 6.29 -5.29 0.25
C ARG A 259 6.38 -5.78 -1.19
N ARG A 260 5.25 -6.08 -1.81
CA ARG A 260 5.21 -6.51 -3.20
C ARG A 260 5.75 -5.43 -4.13
N ALA A 261 5.28 -4.19 -3.98
CA ALA A 261 5.75 -3.06 -4.77
C ALA A 261 7.27 -2.85 -4.62
N ALA A 262 7.78 -2.90 -3.38
CA ALA A 262 9.21 -2.75 -3.11
C ALA A 262 10.04 -3.88 -3.75
N ASN A 263 9.60 -5.14 -3.62
CA ASN A 263 10.26 -6.30 -4.24
C ASN A 263 10.28 -6.22 -5.77
N GLU A 264 9.22 -5.68 -6.38
CA GLU A 264 9.09 -5.44 -7.82
C GLU A 264 9.83 -4.16 -8.27
N GLY A 265 10.51 -3.50 -7.34
CA GLY A 265 11.35 -2.34 -7.57
C GLY A 265 10.60 -1.04 -7.84
N LEU A 266 9.34 -0.92 -7.38
CA LEU A 266 8.60 0.34 -7.39
C LEU A 266 9.11 1.28 -6.30
N VAL A 267 9.01 2.58 -6.54
CA VAL A 267 9.13 3.58 -5.46
C VAL A 267 7.88 3.47 -4.60
N VAL A 268 8.02 3.25 -3.30
CA VAL A 268 6.89 3.04 -2.39
C VAL A 268 6.94 4.05 -1.28
N ILE A 269 5.85 4.79 -1.10
CA ILE A 269 5.62 5.59 0.11
C ILE A 269 4.22 5.26 0.63
N ASP A 270 4.06 4.77 1.86
CA ASP A 270 5.12 4.46 2.82
C ASP A 270 5.80 3.12 2.50
N SER A 271 7.12 3.06 2.67
CA SER A 271 7.87 1.82 2.42
C SER A 271 7.53 0.75 3.46
N PRO A 272 7.78 -0.55 3.19
CA PRO A 272 7.56 -1.59 4.21
C PRO A 272 8.30 -1.32 5.51
N GLU A 273 9.51 -0.77 5.43
CA GLU A 273 10.31 -0.44 6.59
C GLU A 273 9.72 0.73 7.39
N ASP A 274 9.18 1.75 6.70
CA ASP A 274 8.48 2.85 7.34
C ASP A 274 7.26 2.35 8.12
N ILE A 275 6.41 1.54 7.48
CA ILE A 275 5.21 0.96 8.11
C ILE A 275 5.60 0.16 9.36
N LEU A 276 6.62 -0.70 9.26
CA LEU A 276 7.06 -1.52 10.39
C LEU A 276 7.56 -0.67 11.56
N ARG A 277 8.39 0.35 11.28
CA ARG A 277 9.00 1.20 12.30
C ARG A 277 8.00 2.15 12.95
N CYS A 278 7.10 2.74 12.16
CA CYS A 278 6.13 3.71 12.65
C CYS A 278 4.92 3.06 13.33
N THR A 279 4.46 1.89 12.90
CA THR A 279 3.29 1.27 13.55
C THR A 279 3.58 0.69 14.93
N ASN A 280 4.85 0.52 15.32
CA ASN A 280 5.23 -0.12 16.57
C ASN A 280 5.77 0.89 17.61
N LYS A 281 4.98 1.15 18.66
CA LYS A 281 5.32 2.14 19.69
C LYS A 281 6.50 1.72 20.58
N VAL A 282 6.74 0.43 20.76
CA VAL A 282 7.90 -0.08 21.52
C VAL A 282 9.17 0.25 20.76
N TYR A 283 9.18 -0.03 19.45
CA TYR A 283 10.30 0.30 18.56
C TYR A 283 10.61 1.80 18.59
N GLN A 284 9.59 2.65 18.45
CA GLN A 284 9.77 4.10 18.48
C GLN A 284 10.32 4.60 19.82
N ALA A 285 9.79 4.11 20.95
CA ALA A 285 10.26 4.51 22.28
C ALA A 285 11.76 4.19 22.46
N GLU A 286 12.16 2.97 22.13
CA GLU A 286 13.57 2.53 22.19
C GLU A 286 14.46 3.36 21.26
N LEU A 287 14.03 3.56 20.00
CA LEU A 287 14.78 4.31 18.99
C LEU A 287 15.01 5.76 19.42
N LEU A 288 13.96 6.44 19.86
CA LEU A 288 13.99 7.85 20.25
C LEU A 288 14.83 8.05 21.51
N GLN A 289 14.67 7.19 22.52
CA GLN A 289 15.45 7.23 23.75
C GLN A 289 16.95 7.01 23.49
N ARG A 290 17.29 6.00 22.66
CA ARG A 290 18.68 5.69 22.30
C ARG A 290 19.40 6.87 21.61
N HIS A 291 18.66 7.70 20.88
CA HIS A 291 19.21 8.86 20.16
C HIS A 291 19.03 10.18 20.91
N GLY A 292 18.61 10.14 22.18
CA GLY A 292 18.44 11.35 23.00
C GLY A 292 17.36 12.30 22.48
N ILE A 293 16.36 11.78 21.78
CA ILE A 293 15.17 12.56 21.42
C ILE A 293 14.26 12.60 22.65
N ALA A 294 13.86 13.80 23.03
CA ALA A 294 12.95 13.98 24.16
C ALA A 294 11.60 13.31 23.84
N ILE A 295 11.25 12.34 24.67
CA ILE A 295 9.93 11.68 24.73
C ILE A 295 9.43 11.80 26.17
N PRO A 296 8.12 11.72 26.44
CA PRO A 296 7.66 11.60 27.81
C PRO A 296 8.30 10.37 28.46
N SER A 297 8.53 10.38 29.78
CA SER A 297 9.09 9.22 30.48
C SER A 297 8.28 7.97 30.13
N THR A 298 8.95 6.98 29.53
CA THR A 298 8.31 5.82 28.90
C THR A 298 8.95 4.55 29.43
N MET A 299 8.12 3.55 29.69
CA MET A 299 8.51 2.24 30.19
C MET A 299 7.83 1.15 29.35
N VAL A 300 8.60 0.14 28.92
CA VAL A 300 8.04 -1.09 28.35
C VAL A 300 7.56 -1.98 29.49
N VAL A 301 6.27 -2.31 29.46
CA VAL A 301 5.60 -3.05 30.53
C VAL A 301 5.29 -4.47 30.06
N HIS A 302 5.66 -5.44 30.87
CA HIS A 302 5.28 -6.86 30.76
C HIS A 302 4.60 -7.29 32.07
N LYS A 303 4.00 -8.48 32.09
CA LYS A 303 3.23 -8.99 33.26
C LYS A 303 4.00 -8.97 34.59
N GLY A 304 5.34 -9.01 34.55
CA GLY A 304 6.21 -9.09 35.72
C GLY A 304 6.76 -7.75 36.23
N ASN A 305 6.43 -6.62 35.61
CA ASN A 305 6.94 -5.30 36.04
C ASN A 305 5.87 -4.20 36.12
N VAL A 306 4.57 -4.57 36.08
CA VAL A 306 3.44 -3.62 36.14
C VAL A 306 3.49 -2.76 37.41
N ASP A 307 3.87 -3.37 38.54
CA ASP A 307 3.98 -2.74 39.86
C ASP A 307 5.01 -1.61 39.92
N ARG A 308 5.95 -1.54 38.96
CA ARG A 308 6.95 -0.48 38.89
C ARG A 308 6.44 0.78 38.20
N VAL A 309 5.37 0.69 37.41
CA VAL A 309 4.85 1.82 36.62
C VAL A 309 4.53 3.05 37.50
N PRO A 310 3.82 2.95 38.64
CA PRO A 310 3.55 4.12 39.49
C PRO A 310 4.83 4.71 40.08
N ARG A 311 5.82 3.88 40.41
CA ARG A 311 7.09 4.32 41.02
C ARG A 311 8.00 5.02 40.01
N GLU A 312 8.07 4.51 38.78
CA GLU A 312 8.96 5.04 37.74
C GLU A 312 8.34 6.20 36.96
N LEU A 313 7.05 6.13 36.64
CA LEU A 313 6.38 7.13 35.80
C LEU A 313 5.52 8.12 36.60
N GLY A 314 4.99 7.71 37.75
CA GLY A 314 3.94 8.42 38.46
C GLY A 314 2.57 8.23 37.80
N LEU A 315 1.52 8.67 38.50
CA LEU A 315 0.15 8.72 38.00
C LEU A 315 -0.33 10.19 37.92
N PRO A 316 -1.14 10.56 36.91
CA PRO A 316 -1.66 9.68 35.87
C PRO A 316 -0.61 9.28 34.82
N CYS A 317 -0.77 8.09 34.24
CA CYS A 317 0.03 7.62 33.11
C CYS A 317 -0.87 7.20 31.94
N VAL A 318 -0.26 6.97 30.78
CA VAL A 318 -0.93 6.52 29.56
C VAL A 318 -0.42 5.14 29.19
N LEU A 319 -1.32 4.16 29.12
CA LEU A 319 -1.03 2.83 28.57
C LEU A 319 -1.35 2.81 27.08
N LYS A 320 -0.44 2.22 26.29
CA LYS A 320 -0.58 2.07 24.85
C LYS A 320 -0.24 0.63 24.44
N GLN A 321 -1.04 0.04 23.56
CA GLN A 321 -0.66 -1.19 22.87
C GLN A 321 0.40 -0.90 21.79
N PRO A 322 1.34 -1.83 21.53
CA PRO A 322 2.42 -1.63 20.56
C PRO A 322 1.93 -1.28 19.15
N ASP A 323 0.97 -2.05 18.62
CA ASP A 323 0.56 -2.00 17.21
C ASP A 323 -0.79 -1.30 16.97
N SER A 324 -1.24 -0.45 17.89
CA SER A 324 -2.53 0.24 17.76
C SER A 324 -2.44 1.54 16.94
N ALA A 325 -3.53 1.94 16.27
CA ALA A 325 -3.62 3.20 15.52
C ALA A 325 -4.89 4.00 15.89
N PHE A 326 -4.93 5.29 15.54
CA PHE A 326 -6.08 6.19 15.75
C PHE A 326 -6.63 6.19 17.18
N SER A 327 -5.73 6.31 18.16
CA SER A 327 -6.05 6.32 19.60
C SER A 327 -6.77 5.08 20.14
N HIS A 328 -6.97 4.02 19.35
CA HIS A 328 -7.43 2.73 19.86
C HIS A 328 -6.35 2.14 20.77
N GLY A 329 -6.76 1.57 21.91
CA GLY A 329 -5.81 0.97 22.86
C GLY A 329 -4.89 1.97 23.59
N VAL A 330 -5.25 3.26 23.61
CA VAL A 330 -4.57 4.31 24.38
C VAL A 330 -5.46 4.70 25.56
N ILE A 331 -5.02 4.42 26.79
CA ILE A 331 -5.83 4.57 28.00
C ILE A 331 -5.08 5.45 29.00
N LYS A 332 -5.73 6.50 29.50
CA LYS A 332 -5.22 7.26 30.64
C LYS A 332 -5.62 6.54 31.93
N VAL A 333 -4.64 6.33 32.80
CA VAL A 333 -4.77 5.62 34.06
C VAL A 333 -4.44 6.59 35.18
N GLU A 334 -5.37 6.77 36.12
CA GLU A 334 -5.24 7.73 37.21
C GLU A 334 -4.94 7.04 38.56
N THR A 335 -5.26 5.76 38.70
CA THR A 335 -5.06 5.00 39.95
C THR A 335 -4.35 3.66 39.72
N GLU A 336 -3.74 3.10 40.77
CA GLU A 336 -3.11 1.77 40.71
C GLU A 336 -4.13 0.65 40.45
N ALA A 337 -5.37 0.81 40.92
CA ALA A 337 -6.44 -0.13 40.66
C ALA A 337 -6.80 -0.18 39.16
N GLU A 338 -6.96 0.99 38.53
CA GLU A 338 -7.17 1.11 37.08
C GLU A 338 -5.98 0.55 36.29
N LEU A 339 -4.75 0.77 36.77
CA LEU A 339 -3.55 0.24 36.15
C LEU A 339 -3.60 -1.29 36.08
N LEU A 340 -3.92 -1.96 37.19
CA LEU A 340 -4.01 -3.41 37.26
C LEU A 340 -5.15 -3.94 36.38
N GLU A 341 -6.31 -3.32 36.42
CA GLU A 341 -7.46 -3.69 35.60
C GLU A 341 -7.14 -3.61 34.10
N HIS A 342 -6.63 -2.46 33.65
CA HIS A 342 -6.37 -2.21 32.24
C HIS A 342 -5.21 -3.03 31.72
N THR A 343 -4.12 -3.18 32.48
CA THR A 343 -3.00 -4.04 32.07
C THR A 343 -3.44 -5.50 31.97
N THR A 344 -4.21 -6.03 32.92
CA THR A 344 -4.76 -7.40 32.86
C THR A 344 -5.56 -7.62 31.58
N ARG A 345 -6.45 -6.67 31.24
CA ARG A 345 -7.25 -6.73 30.01
C ARG A 345 -6.39 -6.65 28.75
N LEU A 346 -5.44 -5.73 28.68
CA LEU A 346 -4.63 -5.51 27.49
C LEU A 346 -3.65 -6.67 27.24
N PHE A 347 -3.10 -7.26 28.31
CA PHE A 347 -2.22 -8.44 28.23
C PHE A 347 -2.90 -9.74 27.80
N ALA A 348 -4.24 -9.74 27.65
CA ALA A 348 -4.96 -10.84 27.00
C ALA A 348 -4.69 -10.90 25.48
N SER A 349 -4.22 -9.80 24.88
CA SER A 349 -4.05 -9.66 23.42
C SER A 349 -2.64 -9.23 23.01
N SER A 350 -1.74 -8.96 23.96
CA SER A 350 -0.37 -8.52 23.70
C SER A 350 0.55 -8.97 24.82
N GLU A 351 1.81 -9.29 24.51
CA GLU A 351 2.83 -9.64 25.51
C GLU A 351 3.49 -8.42 26.15
N LEU A 352 3.50 -7.28 25.44
CA LEU A 352 4.15 -6.05 25.86
C LEU A 352 3.19 -4.87 25.73
N LEU A 353 3.29 -3.91 26.65
CA LEU A 353 2.62 -2.62 26.58
C LEU A 353 3.65 -1.51 26.71
N VAL A 354 3.25 -0.29 26.34
CA VAL A 354 4.02 0.92 26.59
C VAL A 354 3.27 1.75 27.61
N ALA A 355 3.88 2.01 28.76
CA ALA A 355 3.39 2.98 29.73
C ALA A 355 4.18 4.27 29.59
N GLN A 356 3.50 5.40 29.63
CA GLN A 356 4.10 6.71 29.40
C GLN A 356 3.55 7.73 30.40
N ARG A 357 4.40 8.58 30.98
CA ARG A 357 3.96 9.68 31.85
C ARG A 357 2.97 10.56 31.09
N PHE A 358 1.85 10.89 31.72
CA PHE A 358 0.89 11.82 31.14
C PHE A 358 1.43 13.25 31.18
N LEU A 359 1.51 13.89 30.02
CA LEU A 359 1.87 15.31 29.88
C LEU A 359 0.64 16.11 29.44
N PRO A 360 0.04 16.93 30.32
CA PRO A 360 -1.12 17.74 29.96
C PRO A 360 -0.71 18.92 29.07
N THR A 361 -1.39 19.06 27.93
CA THR A 361 -1.22 20.17 26.99
C THR A 361 -2.58 20.66 26.49
N ALA A 362 -2.67 21.93 26.10
CA ALA A 362 -3.88 22.49 25.51
C ALA A 362 -4.11 21.98 24.06
N PHE A 363 -3.03 21.66 23.37
CA PHE A 363 -3.00 21.13 22.02
C PHE A 363 -1.75 20.26 21.83
N ASP A 364 -1.75 19.48 20.76
CA ASP A 364 -0.59 18.73 20.29
C ASP A 364 -0.09 19.34 18.97
N TRP A 365 1.22 19.45 18.83
CA TRP A 365 1.85 19.82 17.57
C TRP A 365 1.85 18.61 16.65
N ARG A 366 1.53 18.82 15.38
CA ARG A 366 1.81 17.85 14.32
C ARG A 366 2.64 18.52 13.25
N VAL A 367 3.81 17.95 12.98
CA VAL A 367 4.70 18.39 11.92
C VAL A 367 4.72 17.33 10.83
N GLY A 368 4.24 17.69 9.65
CA GLY A 368 4.35 16.85 8.46
C GLY A 368 5.76 16.91 7.91
N MET A 369 6.33 15.75 7.60
CA MET A 369 7.69 15.57 7.14
C MET A 369 7.68 14.83 5.81
N PHE A 370 8.45 15.33 4.84
CA PHE A 370 8.68 14.63 3.57
C PHE A 370 10.08 14.95 3.08
N ASP A 371 10.81 13.95 2.59
CA ASP A 371 12.20 14.11 2.13
C ASP A 371 13.08 14.81 3.18
N ARG A 372 12.93 14.38 4.44
CA ARG A 372 13.66 14.91 5.61
C ARG A 372 13.41 16.40 5.90
N ARG A 373 12.34 16.99 5.34
CA ARG A 373 12.01 18.41 5.50
C ARG A 373 10.57 18.58 6.02
N PRO A 374 10.31 19.57 6.90
CA PRO A 374 8.95 19.92 7.29
C PRO A 374 8.17 20.45 6.08
N ILE A 375 6.97 19.93 5.85
CA ILE A 375 6.06 20.35 4.76
C ILE A 375 4.81 21.06 5.27
N TYR A 376 4.39 20.83 6.52
CA TYR A 376 3.35 21.60 7.21
C TYR A 376 3.55 21.53 8.72
N CYS A 377 2.91 22.46 9.44
CA CYS A 377 2.82 22.44 10.89
C CYS A 377 1.42 22.83 11.34
N CYS A 378 0.85 22.06 12.26
CA CYS A 378 -0.50 22.27 12.79
C CYS A 378 -0.53 22.09 14.31
N ARG A 379 -1.48 22.78 14.95
CA ARG A 379 -1.93 22.49 16.31
C ARG A 379 -3.24 21.72 16.25
N TYR A 380 -3.24 20.53 16.81
CA TYR A 380 -4.43 19.72 17.01
C TYR A 380 -4.91 19.94 18.43
N HIS A 381 -6.01 20.68 18.56
CA HIS A 381 -6.61 20.97 19.85
C HIS A 381 -7.33 19.73 20.39
N MET A 382 -7.44 19.62 21.71
CA MET A 382 -8.16 18.50 22.33
C MET A 382 -9.67 18.57 22.02
N ALA A 383 -10.34 17.42 21.90
CA ALA A 383 -11.80 17.39 21.74
C ALA A 383 -12.49 17.95 23.00
N LYS A 384 -13.69 18.53 22.85
CA LYS A 384 -14.39 19.19 23.97
C LYS A 384 -14.54 18.26 25.19
N LYS A 385 -14.00 18.69 26.34
CA LYS A 385 -13.96 17.92 27.61
C LYS A 385 -13.26 16.57 27.47
N HIS A 386 -12.26 16.46 26.60
CA HIS A 386 -11.48 15.25 26.36
C HIS A 386 -9.98 15.58 26.40
N TRP A 387 -9.14 14.60 26.74
CA TRP A 387 -7.69 14.78 26.82
C TRP A 387 -6.94 14.33 25.55
N GLN A 388 -7.65 13.75 24.59
CA GLN A 388 -7.16 13.41 23.26
C GLN A 388 -7.81 14.30 22.19
N ILE A 389 -7.17 14.40 21.04
CA ILE A 389 -7.64 15.17 19.86
C ILE A 389 -8.89 14.57 19.20
N ALA A 390 -9.20 13.31 19.49
CA ALA A 390 -10.39 12.60 19.03
C ALA A 390 -11.16 12.03 20.22
N LYS A 391 -12.49 12.04 20.15
CA LYS A 391 -13.39 11.40 21.11
C LYS A 391 -14.36 10.48 20.37
N SER A 392 -14.44 9.22 20.77
CA SER A 392 -15.49 8.31 20.33
C SER A 392 -16.80 8.64 21.05
N GLU A 393 -17.88 8.85 20.31
CA GLU A 393 -19.23 9.11 20.82
C GLU A 393 -20.10 7.84 20.75
N GLU A 394 -21.22 7.83 21.50
CA GLU A 394 -22.20 6.75 21.43
C GLU A 394 -22.73 6.61 19.98
N GLY A 395 -22.73 5.37 19.46
CA GLY A 395 -23.10 5.07 18.08
C GLY A 395 -21.93 5.06 17.08
N GLY A 396 -20.67 5.15 17.54
CA GLY A 396 -19.47 4.95 16.71
C GLY A 396 -19.04 6.17 15.88
N LYS A 397 -19.69 7.33 16.05
CA LYS A 397 -19.23 8.60 15.49
C LYS A 397 -18.07 9.15 16.32
N ARG A 398 -17.15 9.88 15.67
CA ARG A 398 -16.03 10.55 16.35
C ARG A 398 -16.13 12.05 16.22
N SER A 399 -15.92 12.77 17.33
CA SER A 399 -15.69 14.22 17.32
C SER A 399 -14.20 14.51 17.47
N TYR A 400 -13.70 15.39 16.60
CA TYR A 400 -12.31 15.83 16.60
C TYR A 400 -12.21 17.26 17.14
N GLY A 401 -11.10 17.59 17.79
CA GLY A 401 -10.78 18.97 18.15
C GLY A 401 -10.45 19.82 16.92
N ARG A 402 -10.38 21.15 17.11
CA ARG A 402 -10.03 22.08 16.04
C ARG A 402 -8.60 21.80 15.57
N VAL A 403 -8.40 21.75 14.26
CA VAL A 403 -7.07 21.82 13.66
C VAL A 403 -6.79 23.28 13.30
N GLU A 404 -5.69 23.81 13.82
CA GLU A 404 -5.20 25.15 13.53
C GLU A 404 -3.88 25.04 12.80
N TRP A 405 -3.86 25.49 11.55
CA TRP A 405 -2.64 25.59 10.78
C TRP A 405 -1.73 26.70 11.34
N ILE A 406 -0.42 26.43 11.36
CA ILE A 406 0.62 27.39 11.74
C ILE A 406 1.66 27.44 10.62
N ALA A 407 2.00 28.64 10.14
CA ALA A 407 3.09 28.78 9.17
C ALA A 407 4.38 28.23 9.78
N ARG A 408 5.14 27.45 9.01
CA ARG A 408 6.40 26.87 9.50
C ARG A 408 7.40 27.94 9.99
N ALA A 409 7.36 29.14 9.45
CA ALA A 409 8.20 30.25 9.92
C ALA A 409 7.80 30.78 11.31
N ASP A 410 6.55 30.60 11.71
CA ASP A 410 6.00 31.06 12.99
C ASP A 410 5.99 29.95 14.06
N ALA A 411 6.24 28.70 13.66
CA ALA A 411 6.36 27.59 14.58
C ALA A 411 7.66 27.69 15.40
N PRO A 412 7.65 27.35 16.71
CA PRO A 412 8.88 27.39 17.51
C PRO A 412 9.96 26.48 16.94
N ALA A 413 11.18 27.01 16.78
CA ALA A 413 12.29 26.28 16.15
C ALA A 413 12.56 24.92 16.83
N PHE A 414 12.51 24.87 18.16
CA PHE A 414 12.73 23.63 18.91
C PHE A 414 11.69 22.53 18.63
N VAL A 415 10.47 22.88 18.22
CA VAL A 415 9.43 21.92 17.79
C VAL A 415 9.81 21.33 16.44
N LEU A 416 10.12 22.20 15.46
CA LEU A 416 10.51 21.77 14.11
C LEU A 416 11.82 20.96 14.13
N ASP A 417 12.84 21.43 14.84
CA ASP A 417 14.13 20.75 14.94
C ASP A 417 14.01 19.38 15.60
N THR A 418 13.16 19.26 16.62
CA THR A 418 12.90 17.97 17.28
C THR A 418 12.13 17.03 16.34
N ALA A 419 11.15 17.53 15.60
CA ALA A 419 10.43 16.74 14.60
C ALA A 419 11.35 16.25 13.47
N VAL A 420 12.21 17.12 12.94
CA VAL A 420 13.20 16.78 11.90
C VAL A 420 14.15 15.71 12.39
N ARG A 421 14.74 15.87 13.59
CA ARG A 421 15.65 14.87 14.16
C ARG A 421 14.95 13.53 14.37
N ALA A 422 13.72 13.53 14.90
CA ALA A 422 12.95 12.32 15.15
C ALA A 422 12.60 11.56 13.85
N ALA A 423 12.01 12.24 12.87
CA ALA A 423 11.63 11.63 11.59
C ALA A 423 12.84 11.09 10.81
N ASN A 424 13.99 11.77 10.88
CA ASN A 424 15.22 11.34 10.21
C ASN A 424 15.81 10.03 10.76
N LEU A 425 15.41 9.60 11.96
CA LEU A 425 15.77 8.28 12.50
C LEU A 425 14.96 7.16 11.83
N ILE A 426 13.77 7.47 11.30
CA ILE A 426 12.94 6.51 10.55
C ILE A 426 13.43 6.44 9.10
N GLY A 427 13.49 7.56 8.39
CA GLY A 427 13.85 7.57 6.98
C GLY A 427 13.61 8.90 6.27
N ASP A 428 13.28 8.83 4.98
CA ASP A 428 12.99 9.99 4.11
C ASP A 428 11.58 9.97 3.50
N GLY A 429 10.70 9.09 4.01
CA GLY A 429 9.31 8.94 3.59
C GLY A 429 8.39 10.09 4.01
N LEU A 430 7.10 9.80 4.10
CA LEU A 430 6.06 10.76 4.48
C LEU A 430 5.62 10.48 5.92
N TYR A 431 5.99 11.37 6.84
CA TYR A 431 5.73 11.16 8.27
C TYR A 431 4.96 12.30 8.90
N GLY A 432 4.12 12.00 9.88
CA GLY A 432 3.58 12.99 10.81
C GLY A 432 4.21 12.79 12.17
N VAL A 433 4.94 13.78 12.66
CA VAL A 433 5.52 13.73 13.99
C VAL A 433 4.60 14.48 14.95
N ASP A 434 4.12 13.77 15.96
CA ASP A 434 3.29 14.32 17.03
C ASP A 434 4.15 14.71 18.21
N LEU A 435 4.02 15.97 18.65
CA LEU A 435 4.81 16.50 19.75
C LEU A 435 3.92 17.22 20.77
N LYS A 436 4.30 17.10 22.04
CA LYS A 436 3.80 17.96 23.11
C LYS A 436 4.85 18.99 23.47
N GLU A 437 4.41 20.18 23.83
CA GLU A 437 5.26 21.25 24.33
C GLU A 437 5.02 21.43 25.82
N ILE A 438 6.08 21.33 26.62
CA ILE A 438 6.06 21.60 28.07
C ILE A 438 7.29 22.44 28.39
N ASP A 439 7.10 23.59 29.04
CA ASP A 439 8.17 24.48 29.51
C ASP A 439 9.24 24.80 28.44
N GLY A 440 8.80 25.08 27.20
CA GLY A 440 9.68 25.40 26.08
C GLY A 440 10.48 24.22 25.53
N ARG A 441 10.08 22.97 25.83
CA ARG A 441 10.66 21.74 25.29
C ARG A 441 9.63 20.93 24.53
N ALA A 442 10.03 20.41 23.38
CA ALA A 442 9.22 19.52 22.57
C ALA A 442 9.49 18.05 22.94
N TYR A 443 8.43 17.30 23.21
CA TYR A 443 8.44 15.87 23.53
C TYR A 443 7.73 15.11 22.43
N VAL A 444 8.42 14.23 21.72
CA VAL A 444 7.84 13.38 20.68
C VAL A 444 6.93 12.34 21.33
N ILE A 445 5.70 12.25 20.83
CA ILE A 445 4.68 11.32 21.29
C ILE A 445 4.62 10.09 20.40
N GLU A 446 4.63 10.32 19.09
CA GLU A 446 4.66 9.28 18.05
C GLU A 446 5.08 9.87 16.70
N ILE A 447 5.59 9.00 15.85
CA ILE A 447 5.84 9.23 14.43
C ILE A 447 4.89 8.31 13.67
N ASN A 448 4.00 8.89 12.87
CA ASN A 448 3.03 8.17 12.05
C ASN A 448 3.56 8.08 10.61
N ASP A 449 3.66 6.87 10.06
CA ASP A 449 3.68 6.68 8.61
C ASP A 449 2.29 7.02 8.07
N ASN A 450 2.21 7.57 6.86
CA ASN A 450 0.95 7.95 6.22
C ASN A 450 0.09 9.00 6.99
N PRO A 451 0.67 10.15 7.39
CA PRO A 451 -0.03 11.15 8.19
C PRO A 451 -1.23 11.79 7.47
N ASN A 452 -2.11 12.42 8.24
CA ASN A 452 -3.21 13.20 7.69
C ASN A 452 -2.72 14.35 6.80
N ILE A 453 -3.30 14.45 5.60
CA ILE A 453 -3.15 15.59 4.69
C ILE A 453 -4.53 15.83 4.07
N ASP A 454 -5.28 16.72 4.69
CA ASP A 454 -6.63 17.10 4.29
C ASP A 454 -6.65 18.47 3.63
N GLY A 455 -7.38 18.56 2.51
CA GLY A 455 -7.54 19.81 1.79
C GLY A 455 -8.36 20.81 2.61
N GLY A 456 -7.75 21.94 2.95
CA GLY A 456 -8.28 22.98 3.83
C GLY A 456 -7.78 22.91 5.27
N LEU A 457 -6.96 21.92 5.64
CA LEU A 457 -6.40 21.77 6.99
C LEU A 457 -4.86 21.84 6.93
N GLU A 458 -4.18 20.72 6.71
CA GLU A 458 -2.71 20.66 6.71
C GLU A 458 -2.08 21.37 5.49
N ASP A 459 -2.84 21.52 4.40
CA ASP A 459 -2.35 22.15 3.18
C ASP A 459 -2.44 23.68 3.18
N GLN A 460 -2.85 24.36 4.27
CA GLN A 460 -3.11 25.81 4.20
C GLN A 460 -1.89 26.68 3.86
N GLU A 461 -0.66 26.33 4.30
CA GLU A 461 0.54 27.14 3.97
C GLU A 461 0.90 27.08 2.49
N LEU A 462 0.97 25.86 1.96
CA LEU A 462 1.55 25.57 0.66
C LEU A 462 0.48 25.35 -0.41
N ASP A 463 -0.76 25.08 -0.02
CA ASP A 463 -1.88 24.75 -0.88
C ASP A 463 -1.50 23.70 -1.93
N ASP A 464 -1.64 23.98 -3.23
CA ASP A 464 -1.26 23.07 -4.32
C ASP A 464 0.24 22.70 -4.32
N GLU A 465 1.12 23.54 -3.78
CA GLU A 465 2.58 23.30 -3.73
C GLU A 465 2.94 22.12 -2.81
N LEU A 466 2.15 21.85 -1.75
CA LEU A 466 2.37 20.69 -0.87
C LEU A 466 2.29 19.40 -1.67
N TYR A 467 1.22 19.26 -2.45
CA TYR A 467 0.95 18.08 -3.27
C TYR A 467 1.98 17.94 -4.38
N LEU A 468 2.39 19.06 -5.00
CA LEU A 468 3.45 19.07 -6.02
C LEU A 468 4.78 18.59 -5.45
N ARG A 469 5.19 19.04 -4.25
CA ARG A 469 6.44 18.60 -3.62
C ARG A 469 6.48 17.10 -3.38
N ILE A 470 5.39 16.52 -2.87
CA ILE A 470 5.29 15.07 -2.65
C ILE A 470 5.44 14.33 -3.99
N MET A 471 4.71 14.78 -5.03
CA MET A 471 4.75 14.14 -6.35
C MET A 471 6.09 14.32 -7.08
N GLN A 472 6.77 15.46 -6.89
CA GLN A 472 8.15 15.67 -7.36
C GLN A 472 9.13 14.72 -6.65
N GLY A 473 8.95 14.48 -5.34
CA GLY A 473 9.76 13.52 -4.60
C GLY A 473 9.59 12.08 -5.12
N PHE A 474 8.38 11.69 -5.51
CA PHE A 474 8.14 10.44 -6.23
C PHE A 474 8.86 10.41 -7.58
N LEU A 475 8.71 11.47 -8.39
CA LEU A 475 9.31 11.54 -9.73
C LEU A 475 10.84 11.41 -9.66
N ARG A 476 11.50 12.14 -8.76
CA ARG A 476 12.94 12.05 -8.55
C ARG A 476 13.38 10.63 -8.23
N ARG A 477 12.76 9.99 -7.24
CA ARG A 477 13.08 8.60 -6.86
C ARG A 477 12.89 7.61 -8.01
N VAL A 478 11.84 7.78 -8.81
CA VAL A 478 11.60 6.93 -9.98
C VAL A 478 12.70 7.13 -11.02
N GLN A 479 13.09 8.38 -11.30
CA GLN A 479 14.17 8.73 -12.22
C GLN A 479 15.53 8.19 -11.74
N ASP A 480 15.86 8.37 -10.47
CA ASP A 480 17.11 7.88 -9.86
C ASP A 480 17.21 6.36 -9.96
N ARG A 481 16.10 5.64 -9.70
CA ARG A 481 16.05 4.19 -9.90
C ARG A 481 16.21 3.78 -11.37
N GLN A 482 15.71 4.58 -12.33
CA GLN A 482 15.99 4.29 -13.75
C GLN A 482 17.49 4.39 -14.05
N LEU A 483 18.17 5.40 -13.50
CA LEU A 483 19.60 5.63 -13.71
C LEU A 483 20.44 4.51 -13.09
N GLN A 484 20.15 4.13 -11.84
CA GLN A 484 20.87 3.04 -11.15
C GLN A 484 20.75 1.69 -11.87
N ARG A 485 19.57 1.38 -12.42
CA ARG A 485 19.35 0.16 -13.21
C ARG A 485 19.94 0.22 -14.61
N GLY A 486 20.27 1.41 -15.09
CA GLY A 486 20.76 1.65 -16.44
C GLY A 486 22.28 1.73 -16.56
N GLY A 487 23.01 1.74 -15.45
CA GLY A 487 24.47 1.77 -15.38
C GLY A 487 25.10 0.51 -14.76
N ALA A 488 24.28 -0.49 -14.44
CA ALA A 488 24.70 -1.87 -14.21
C ALA A 488 24.41 -2.68 -15.49
#